data_AF-A0A7R9YGU7-F1
#
_entry.id   AF-A0A7R9YGU7-F1
#
_cell.length_a   1.000
_cell.length_b   1.000
_cell.length_c   1.000
_cell.angle_alpha   90.00
_cell.angle_beta   90.00
_cell.angle_gamma   90.00
#
_symmetry.space_group_name_H-M   'P 1'
#
loop_
_entity.id
_entity.type
_entity.pdbx_description
1 polymer ?
#
loop_
_entity_poly.entity_id
_entity_poly.type
_entity_poly.pdbx_seq_one_letter_code
_entity_poly.pdbx_strand_id
1 'polypeptide(L)'
;VLPSTSPSASRVGAMDKGTAKVVREYVTRVVTSVQGMKTLVLDHETTAIVSMVMTQSQILQHEVFLIDTLHAPHADRMPHLKAVYYVRPTAENVKRICDALHDPRYGEYHIFLTNIASEKAINALAEADHHEVIQQVQEMYGDYLAINPELFSLGVPTVAGLRGSNHDQAVFDRVVQGVLAALLSFKTKPAIRYQANSSACEKVAQKVAGTIEHEGELFAFRARDVPPLLLVVDRREDAVSPLLNQWTYQSMVHELMGINNSRVDMSGSPGVKPELKEVVLSVDSDPFYAQNMFLNFGDLGANVKALVDEYQAKTHSQRKIDSIADMQAFVENYPEFRKMSGTVSKHVALMSELSRIVDARALMEVSQVEQELACTEDHSSAVQEVESLLANRAVTPDDKLRLVLLYALRYEQSETSALHRFVD
;
A
#
# COMPACT_ATOMS: atom_id res chain seq x y z
N VAL A 1 -9.53 -45.71 -15.94
CA VAL A 1 -8.08 -45.47 -15.85
C VAL A 1 -7.72 -44.45 -16.92
N LEU A 2 -7.72 -43.17 -16.56
CA LEU A 2 -7.27 -42.06 -17.40
C LEU A 2 -6.21 -41.33 -16.58
N PRO A 3 -5.01 -41.06 -17.13
CA PRO A 3 -3.87 -40.65 -16.33
C PRO A 3 -3.99 -39.19 -15.91
N SER A 4 -3.87 -38.96 -14.61
CA SER A 4 -3.62 -37.66 -14.00
C SER A 4 -2.22 -37.18 -14.39
N THR A 5 -2.12 -36.21 -15.29
CA THR A 5 -0.91 -35.44 -15.50
C THR A 5 -0.92 -34.25 -14.55
N SER A 6 -0.11 -34.33 -13.51
CA SER A 6 0.28 -33.19 -12.69
C SER A 6 0.93 -32.13 -13.60
N PRO A 7 0.58 -30.83 -13.49
CA PRO A 7 1.33 -29.81 -14.21
C PRO A 7 2.68 -29.65 -13.53
N SER A 8 3.72 -29.89 -14.33
CA SER A 8 5.12 -29.69 -14.02
C SER A 8 5.41 -28.29 -13.47
N ALA A 9 6.22 -28.25 -12.41
CA ALA A 9 6.61 -27.08 -11.63
C ALA A 9 7.64 -26.16 -12.32
N SER A 10 7.42 -25.80 -13.60
CA SER A 10 8.37 -24.96 -14.36
C SER A 10 7.74 -23.79 -15.13
N ARG A 11 6.50 -23.38 -14.79
CA ARG A 11 5.77 -22.27 -15.43
C ARG A 11 5.59 -21.02 -14.56
N VAL A 12 6.47 -20.77 -13.60
CA VAL A 12 6.36 -19.60 -12.70
C VAL A 12 6.91 -18.37 -13.42
N GLY A 13 6.04 -17.65 -14.13
CA GLY A 13 6.37 -16.35 -14.73
C GLY A 13 6.65 -15.31 -13.66
N ALA A 14 7.38 -14.23 -13.99
CA ALA A 14 7.69 -13.15 -13.05
C ALA A 14 6.45 -12.46 -12.41
N MET A 15 5.23 -12.68 -12.95
CA MET A 15 3.98 -12.25 -12.32
C MET A 15 3.55 -13.11 -11.10
N ASP A 16 4.02 -14.36 -10.97
CA ASP A 16 3.76 -15.19 -9.78
C ASP A 16 4.63 -14.77 -8.58
N LYS A 17 5.67 -13.97 -8.83
CA LYS A 17 6.43 -13.32 -7.77
C LYS A 17 5.64 -12.08 -7.39
N GLY A 18 4.79 -12.15 -6.37
CA GLY A 18 3.99 -11.02 -5.91
C GLY A 18 4.79 -9.72 -5.75
N THR A 19 4.11 -8.58 -5.84
CA THR A 19 4.71 -7.23 -5.92
C THR A 19 5.81 -6.98 -4.87
N ALA A 20 5.57 -7.37 -3.62
CA ALA A 20 6.49 -7.20 -2.49
C ALA A 20 7.77 -8.02 -2.67
N LYS A 21 7.68 -9.21 -3.24
CA LYS A 21 8.84 -10.08 -3.49
C LYS A 21 9.75 -9.47 -4.55
N VAL A 22 9.18 -8.88 -5.61
CA VAL A 22 9.96 -8.24 -6.68
C VAL A 22 10.71 -7.03 -6.14
N VAL A 23 10.03 -6.14 -5.42
CA VAL A 23 10.67 -4.97 -4.81
C VAL A 23 11.71 -5.40 -3.77
N ARG A 24 11.44 -6.43 -2.95
CA ARG A 24 12.43 -7.00 -2.03
C ARG A 24 13.65 -7.54 -2.77
N GLU A 25 13.49 -8.22 -3.91
CA GLU A 25 14.61 -8.72 -4.73
C GLU A 25 15.49 -7.55 -5.22
N TYR A 26 14.89 -6.43 -5.63
CA TYR A 26 15.62 -5.20 -6.00
C TYR A 26 16.38 -4.61 -4.82
N VAL A 27 15.71 -4.37 -3.70
CA VAL A 27 16.36 -3.79 -2.49
C VAL A 27 17.48 -4.72 -1.98
N THR A 28 17.26 -6.03 -2.00
CA THR A 28 18.29 -7.03 -1.63
C THR A 28 19.49 -6.95 -2.57
N ARG A 29 19.27 -6.79 -3.87
CA ARG A 29 20.36 -6.62 -4.85
C ARG A 29 21.13 -5.33 -4.60
N VAL A 30 20.44 -4.23 -4.29
CA VAL A 30 21.05 -2.95 -3.95
C VAL A 30 22.00 -3.11 -2.75
N VAL A 31 21.53 -3.69 -1.65
CA VAL A 31 22.36 -3.84 -0.44
C VAL A 31 23.45 -4.91 -0.55
N THR A 32 23.29 -5.93 -1.40
CA THR A 32 24.30 -7.00 -1.57
C THR A 32 25.34 -6.71 -2.64
N SER A 33 25.04 -5.82 -3.60
CA SER A 33 25.98 -5.45 -4.67
C SER A 33 27.24 -4.72 -4.18
N VAL A 34 27.16 -4.10 -2.99
CA VAL A 34 28.25 -3.39 -2.34
C VAL A 34 28.67 -4.18 -1.11
N GLN A 35 29.97 -4.44 -0.94
CA GLN A 35 30.52 -5.15 0.22
C GLN A 35 31.15 -4.17 1.22
N GLY A 36 31.11 -4.52 2.52
CA GLY A 36 31.71 -3.72 3.59
C GLY A 36 30.72 -2.81 4.32
N MET A 37 31.23 -1.88 5.13
CA MET A 37 30.40 -1.00 5.95
C MET A 37 29.68 0.05 5.09
N LYS A 38 28.35 0.01 5.11
CA LYS A 38 27.49 0.81 4.23
C LYS A 38 26.55 1.75 4.98
N THR A 39 26.25 2.87 4.34
CA THR A 39 25.14 3.76 4.68
C THR A 39 24.13 3.74 3.55
N LEU A 40 22.87 3.44 3.85
CA LEU A 40 21.77 3.49 2.89
C LEU A 40 21.13 4.88 2.91
N VAL A 41 21.23 5.61 1.81
CA VAL A 41 20.65 6.94 1.66
C VAL A 41 19.37 6.85 0.84
N LEU A 42 18.26 7.25 1.43
CA LEU A 42 16.92 7.17 0.83
C LEU A 42 16.31 8.55 0.65
N ASP A 43 15.39 8.70 -0.30
CA ASP A 43 14.52 9.87 -0.37
C ASP A 43 13.20 9.60 0.37
N HIS A 44 12.29 10.57 0.39
CA HIS A 44 11.02 10.45 1.09
C HIS A 44 10.14 9.29 0.53
N GLU A 45 10.08 9.12 -0.78
CA GLU A 45 9.27 8.06 -1.41
C GLU A 45 9.95 6.69 -1.26
N THR A 46 11.25 6.60 -1.51
CA THR A 46 11.99 5.33 -1.40
C THR A 46 12.11 4.84 0.04
N THR A 47 12.09 5.74 1.03
CA THR A 47 11.96 5.37 2.45
C THR A 47 10.68 4.57 2.69
N ALA A 48 9.55 5.04 2.16
CA ALA A 48 8.28 4.31 2.27
C ALA A 48 8.35 2.95 1.54
N ILE A 49 8.88 2.92 0.32
CA ILE A 49 9.03 1.68 -0.49
C ILE A 49 9.87 0.64 0.25
N VAL A 50 11.04 1.01 0.77
CA VAL A 50 11.94 0.09 1.49
C VAL A 50 11.29 -0.38 2.79
N SER A 51 10.60 0.51 3.51
CA SER A 51 9.94 0.17 4.78
C SER A 51 8.84 -0.89 4.66
N MET A 52 8.20 -0.98 3.49
CA MET A 52 7.15 -1.97 3.20
C MET A 52 7.70 -3.38 3.00
N VAL A 53 8.93 -3.50 2.47
CA VAL A 53 9.45 -4.78 1.97
C VAL A 53 10.56 -5.37 2.83
N MET A 54 11.25 -4.56 3.64
CA MET A 54 12.43 -4.98 4.36
C MET A 54 12.52 -4.33 5.75
N THR A 55 12.83 -5.13 6.77
CA THR A 55 12.99 -4.68 8.15
C THR A 55 14.39 -4.12 8.41
N GLN A 56 14.53 -3.25 9.42
CA GLN A 56 15.85 -2.73 9.83
C GLN A 56 16.82 -3.86 10.20
N SER A 57 16.35 -4.92 10.87
CA SER A 57 17.18 -6.07 11.21
C SER A 57 17.73 -6.78 9.97
N GLN A 58 16.93 -6.92 8.92
CA GLN A 58 17.38 -7.49 7.65
C GLN A 58 18.37 -6.56 6.95
N ILE A 59 18.15 -5.24 7.00
CA ILE A 59 19.07 -4.25 6.39
C ILE A 59 20.44 -4.33 7.08
N LEU A 60 20.45 -4.43 8.40
CA LEU A 60 21.66 -4.57 9.21
C LEU A 60 22.42 -5.88 8.93
N GLN A 61 21.71 -6.99 8.66
CA GLN A 61 22.34 -8.27 8.27
C GLN A 61 23.16 -8.16 6.98
N HIS A 62 22.88 -7.17 6.14
CA HIS A 62 23.64 -6.86 4.95
C HIS A 62 24.68 -5.77 5.18
N GLU A 63 25.18 -5.56 6.40
CA GLU A 63 26.27 -4.61 6.72
C GLU A 63 25.92 -3.13 6.43
N VAL A 64 24.62 -2.82 6.39
CA VAL A 64 24.13 -1.44 6.33
C VAL A 64 23.90 -0.97 7.77
N PHE A 65 24.80 -0.15 8.28
CA PHE A 65 24.81 0.28 9.68
C PHE A 65 24.00 1.56 9.91
N LEU A 66 23.88 2.40 8.88
CA LEU A 66 23.19 3.68 8.95
C LEU A 66 22.17 3.78 7.81
N ILE A 67 20.99 4.31 8.14
CA ILE A 67 19.98 4.70 7.17
C ILE A 67 19.85 6.22 7.29
N ASP A 68 20.17 6.93 6.22
CA ASP A 68 20.11 8.39 6.16
C ASP A 68 19.05 8.81 5.12
N THR A 69 18.54 10.03 5.28
CA THR A 69 17.63 10.62 4.30
C THR A 69 18.39 11.66 3.47
N LEU A 70 18.11 11.72 2.17
CA LEU A 70 18.74 12.68 1.25
C LEU A 70 18.53 14.16 1.68
N HIS A 71 17.54 14.40 2.54
CA HIS A 71 17.12 15.71 3.01
C HIS A 71 17.73 16.07 4.39
N ALA A 72 18.45 15.13 5.04
CA ALA A 72 19.01 15.36 6.35
C ALA A 72 20.14 16.41 6.31
N PRO A 73 20.14 17.41 7.22
CA PRO A 73 21.20 18.39 7.30
C PRO A 73 22.51 17.74 7.74
N HIS A 74 23.58 17.98 6.95
CA HIS A 74 25.01 17.81 7.23
C HIS A 74 25.37 16.89 8.41
N ALA A 75 25.47 15.59 8.12
CA ALA A 75 26.11 14.61 9.00
C ALA A 75 27.65 14.75 8.97
N ASP A 76 28.30 14.24 10.02
CA ASP A 76 29.76 14.16 10.13
C ASP A 76 30.39 13.40 8.94
N ARG A 77 31.62 13.77 8.57
CA ARG A 77 32.35 13.08 7.49
C ARG A 77 32.72 11.67 7.91
N MET A 78 32.34 10.68 7.10
CA MET A 78 32.55 9.26 7.35
C MET A 78 33.20 8.60 6.13
N PRO A 79 34.48 8.91 5.82
CA PRO A 79 35.14 8.43 4.59
C PRO A 79 35.36 6.92 4.55
N HIS A 80 35.28 6.22 5.69
CA HIS A 80 35.40 4.77 5.78
C HIS A 80 34.10 4.03 5.42
N LEU A 81 32.99 4.74 5.23
CA LEU A 81 31.70 4.18 4.84
C LEU A 81 31.46 4.35 3.34
N LYS A 82 30.78 3.37 2.76
CA LYS A 82 30.28 3.40 1.39
C LYS A 82 28.83 3.85 1.39
N ALA A 83 28.47 4.80 0.55
CA ALA A 83 27.11 5.28 0.44
C ALA A 83 26.37 4.57 -0.68
N VAL A 84 25.23 3.99 -0.33
CA VAL A 84 24.31 3.34 -1.25
C VAL A 84 23.07 4.23 -1.36
N TYR A 85 22.96 4.95 -2.46
CA TYR A 85 21.81 5.80 -2.74
C TYR A 85 20.74 4.96 -3.42
N TYR A 86 19.53 4.92 -2.86
CA TYR A 86 18.36 4.32 -3.50
C TYR A 86 17.25 5.37 -3.55
N VAL A 87 17.13 6.02 -4.71
CA VAL A 87 16.38 7.28 -4.86
C VAL A 87 15.68 7.37 -6.21
N ARG A 88 14.61 8.16 -6.28
CA ARG A 88 13.92 8.47 -7.54
C ARG A 88 14.76 9.44 -8.39
N PRO A 89 14.80 9.31 -9.73
CA PRO A 89 15.55 10.22 -10.60
C PRO A 89 14.82 11.56 -10.83
N THR A 90 14.41 12.24 -9.77
CA THR A 90 13.79 13.57 -9.86
C THR A 90 14.85 14.66 -9.98
N ALA A 91 14.50 15.79 -10.59
CA ALA A 91 15.43 16.93 -10.71
C ALA A 91 15.93 17.44 -9.34
N GLU A 92 15.07 17.40 -8.32
CA GLU A 92 15.46 17.75 -6.95
C GLU A 92 16.47 16.75 -6.37
N ASN A 93 16.18 15.45 -6.47
CA ASN A 93 17.08 14.42 -5.94
C ASN A 93 18.44 14.46 -6.64
N VAL A 94 18.45 14.57 -7.98
CA VAL A 94 19.69 14.67 -8.76
C VAL A 94 20.51 15.88 -8.33
N LYS A 95 19.88 17.05 -8.18
CA LYS A 95 20.57 18.25 -7.69
C LYS A 95 21.19 18.03 -6.31
N ARG A 96 20.46 17.43 -5.37
CA ARG A 96 20.98 17.13 -4.03
C ARG A 96 22.14 16.15 -4.05
N ILE A 97 22.11 15.16 -4.94
CA ILE A 97 23.23 14.24 -5.13
C ILE A 97 24.43 15.00 -5.70
N CYS A 98 24.24 15.85 -6.72
CA CYS A 98 25.28 16.73 -7.24
C CYS A 98 25.89 17.57 -6.11
N ASP A 99 25.09 18.24 -5.29
CA ASP A 99 25.57 19.03 -4.15
C ASP A 99 26.38 18.17 -3.16
N ALA A 100 25.97 16.92 -2.92
CA ALA A 100 26.68 15.96 -2.06
C ALA A 100 27.97 15.39 -2.68
N LEU A 101 28.14 15.48 -4.00
CA LEU A 101 29.37 15.09 -4.71
C LEU A 101 30.41 16.21 -4.71
N HIS A 102 29.99 17.49 -4.62
CA HIS A 102 30.91 18.61 -4.51
C HIS A 102 31.70 18.58 -3.20
N ASP A 103 31.05 18.22 -2.08
CA ASP A 103 31.70 17.97 -0.79
C ASP A 103 31.41 16.53 -0.29
N PRO A 104 32.17 15.53 -0.74
CA PRO A 104 31.86 14.13 -0.46
C PRO A 104 32.04 13.80 1.02
N ARG A 105 30.98 13.23 1.62
CA ARG A 105 30.95 12.77 3.01
C ARG A 105 31.46 11.34 3.18
N TYR A 106 31.33 10.54 2.13
CA TYR A 106 31.59 9.11 2.10
C TYR A 106 32.77 8.80 1.18
N GLY A 107 33.39 7.63 1.34
CA GLY A 107 34.53 7.23 0.51
C GLY A 107 34.14 6.78 -0.90
N GLU A 108 32.98 6.13 -1.04
CA GLU A 108 32.48 5.59 -2.31
C GLU A 108 30.97 5.84 -2.41
N TYR A 109 30.49 6.13 -3.62
CA TYR A 109 29.09 6.39 -3.92
C TYR A 109 28.57 5.37 -4.94
N HIS A 110 27.52 4.64 -4.57
CA HIS A 110 26.81 3.73 -5.45
C HIS A 110 25.37 4.22 -5.62
N ILE A 111 25.01 4.63 -6.83
CA ILE A 111 23.74 5.29 -7.12
C ILE A 111 22.78 4.29 -7.79
N PHE A 112 21.65 4.04 -7.13
CA PHE A 112 20.57 3.21 -7.64
C PHE A 112 19.32 4.07 -7.83
N LEU A 113 18.87 4.19 -9.08
CA LEU A 113 17.72 5.01 -9.46
C LEU A 113 16.48 4.14 -9.60
N THR A 114 15.34 4.56 -9.03
CA THR A 114 14.12 3.72 -9.03
C THR A 114 13.38 3.68 -10.37
N ASN A 115 13.75 4.54 -11.31
CA ASN A 115 13.09 4.70 -12.60
C ASN A 115 14.11 4.99 -13.70
N ILE A 116 13.64 5.08 -14.96
CA ILE A 116 14.45 5.44 -16.12
C ILE A 116 15.01 6.85 -15.90
N ALA A 117 16.34 6.98 -15.97
CA ALA A 117 17.04 8.23 -15.78
C ALA A 117 17.22 8.95 -17.11
N SER A 118 16.88 10.24 -17.17
CA SER A 118 17.15 11.03 -18.38
C SER A 118 18.65 11.19 -18.60
N GLU A 119 19.11 11.24 -19.84
CA GLU A 119 20.52 11.51 -20.18
C GLU A 119 21.04 12.79 -19.52
N LYS A 120 20.19 13.83 -19.42
CA LYS A 120 20.53 15.08 -18.72
C LYS A 120 20.87 14.86 -17.25
N ALA A 121 20.15 13.98 -16.56
CA ALA A 121 20.42 13.65 -15.16
C ALA A 121 21.73 12.88 -15.01
N ILE A 122 22.00 11.93 -15.91
CA ILE A 122 23.25 11.16 -15.90
C ILE A 122 24.46 12.08 -16.18
N ASN A 123 24.35 12.96 -17.19
CA ASN A 123 25.40 13.92 -17.51
C ASN A 123 25.64 14.91 -16.36
N ALA A 124 24.59 15.40 -15.70
CA ALA A 124 24.73 16.27 -14.53
C ALA A 124 25.44 15.60 -13.35
N LEU A 125 25.18 14.31 -13.12
CA LEU A 125 25.90 13.53 -12.10
C LEU A 125 27.38 13.36 -12.46
N ALA A 126 27.67 13.07 -13.73
CA ALA A 126 29.04 12.93 -14.23
C ALA A 126 29.83 14.25 -14.16
N GLU A 127 29.21 15.38 -14.49
CA GLU A 127 29.82 16.71 -14.39
C GLU A 127 30.12 17.12 -12.95
N ALA A 128 29.28 16.72 -12.00
CA ALA A 128 29.43 17.05 -10.58
C ALA A 128 30.46 16.19 -9.84
N ASP A 129 30.83 15.01 -10.36
CA ASP A 129 31.76 14.08 -9.70
C ASP A 129 33.24 14.44 -9.93
N HIS A 130 33.66 15.59 -9.39
CA HIS A 130 35.04 16.06 -9.49
C HIS A 130 36.04 15.20 -8.69
N HIS A 131 35.57 14.42 -7.73
CA HIS A 131 36.40 13.60 -6.85
C HIS A 131 36.43 12.12 -7.28
N GLU A 132 35.78 11.77 -8.39
CA GLU A 132 35.70 10.41 -8.95
C GLU A 132 35.22 9.37 -7.91
N VAL A 133 34.26 9.76 -7.07
CA VAL A 133 33.77 8.92 -5.97
C VAL A 133 32.63 7.99 -6.40
N ILE A 134 31.99 8.25 -7.55
CA ILE A 134 30.92 7.40 -8.07
C ILE A 134 31.51 6.11 -8.64
N GLN A 135 31.13 4.98 -8.03
CA GLN A 135 31.59 3.66 -8.46
C GLN A 135 30.62 2.98 -9.44
N GLN A 136 29.31 3.27 -9.31
CA GLN A 136 28.29 2.71 -10.21
C GLN A 136 27.02 3.55 -10.20
N VAL A 137 26.34 3.55 -11.35
CA VAL A 137 24.98 4.06 -11.52
C VAL A 137 24.15 2.94 -12.14
N GLN A 138 23.08 2.51 -11.48
CA GLN A 138 22.20 1.45 -11.98
C GLN A 138 20.73 1.83 -11.81
N GLU A 139 19.90 1.40 -12.77
CA GLU A 139 18.44 1.55 -12.70
C GLU A 139 17.80 0.30 -12.11
N MET A 140 16.89 0.49 -11.15
CA MET A 140 16.19 -0.58 -10.43
C MET A 140 14.71 -0.20 -10.33
N TYR A 141 13.86 -0.79 -11.16
CA TYR A 141 12.48 -0.33 -11.42
C TYR A 141 11.43 -0.56 -10.31
N GLY A 142 11.83 -0.54 -9.03
CA GLY A 142 10.94 -0.67 -7.87
C GLY A 142 10.32 0.66 -7.41
N ASP A 143 9.60 1.38 -8.28
CA ASP A 143 9.09 2.74 -8.02
C ASP A 143 7.63 2.80 -7.50
N TYR A 144 7.23 1.82 -6.68
CA TYR A 144 5.87 1.66 -6.17
C TYR A 144 5.83 1.01 -4.77
N LEU A 145 4.77 1.29 -4.02
CA LEU A 145 4.51 0.71 -2.70
C LEU A 145 3.81 -0.64 -2.87
N ALA A 146 4.52 -1.73 -2.55
CA ALA A 146 3.96 -3.07 -2.57
C ALA A 146 3.11 -3.33 -1.31
N ILE A 147 1.79 -3.40 -1.46
CA ILE A 147 0.85 -3.58 -0.34
C ILE A 147 0.57 -5.08 -0.13
N ASN A 148 0.05 -5.74 -1.16
CA ASN A 148 -0.21 -7.19 -1.17
C ASN A 148 0.51 -7.81 -2.39
N PRO A 149 0.64 -9.15 -2.46
CA PRO A 149 1.22 -9.82 -3.63
C PRO A 149 0.63 -9.35 -4.98
N GLU A 150 -0.65 -8.98 -5.01
CA GLU A 150 -1.38 -8.56 -6.22
C GLU A 150 -1.80 -7.08 -6.20
N LEU A 151 -1.42 -6.32 -5.16
CA LEU A 151 -1.82 -4.92 -4.99
C LEU A 151 -0.59 -4.05 -4.73
N PHE A 152 -0.47 -2.97 -5.52
CA PHE A 152 0.51 -1.92 -5.28
C PHE A 152 -0.14 -0.54 -5.37
N SER A 153 0.49 0.45 -4.75
CA SER A 153 0.12 1.86 -4.82
C SER A 153 1.29 2.68 -5.34
N LEU A 154 0.99 3.76 -6.07
CA LEU A 154 2.01 4.72 -6.52
C LEU A 154 2.31 5.80 -5.47
N GLY A 155 1.63 5.78 -4.32
CA GLY A 155 1.80 6.79 -3.27
C GLY A 155 1.31 8.19 -3.68
N VAL A 156 0.48 8.30 -4.72
CA VAL A 156 -0.12 9.56 -5.19
C VAL A 156 -1.38 9.83 -4.37
N PRO A 157 -1.45 10.90 -3.56
CA PRO A 157 -2.59 11.15 -2.67
C PRO A 157 -3.88 11.49 -3.42
N THR A 158 -3.78 12.20 -4.54
CA THR A 158 -4.94 12.57 -5.35
C THR A 158 -4.59 12.63 -6.84
N VAL A 159 -5.48 12.09 -7.64
CA VAL A 159 -5.44 12.17 -9.11
C VAL A 159 -6.44 13.21 -9.65
N ALA A 160 -7.06 14.00 -8.76
CA ALA A 160 -8.01 15.03 -9.17
C ALA A 160 -7.38 16.08 -10.11
N GLY A 161 -6.08 16.35 -9.97
CA GLY A 161 -5.31 17.23 -10.86
C GLY A 161 -5.13 16.71 -12.29
N LEU A 162 -5.46 15.44 -12.57
CA LEU A 162 -5.50 14.92 -13.93
C LEU A 162 -6.76 15.36 -14.69
N ARG A 163 -7.71 16.01 -14.01
CA ARG A 163 -8.99 16.46 -14.57
C ARG A 163 -8.87 17.87 -15.18
N GLY A 164 -9.69 18.12 -16.20
CA GLY A 164 -9.89 19.47 -16.75
C GLY A 164 -8.80 19.93 -17.73
N SER A 165 -8.85 21.20 -18.09
CA SER A 165 -7.90 21.86 -19.00
C SER A 165 -6.55 22.12 -18.35
N ASN A 166 -6.51 22.35 -17.04
CA ASN A 166 -5.28 22.54 -16.27
C ASN A 166 -4.79 21.21 -15.72
N HIS A 167 -4.11 20.47 -16.59
CA HIS A 167 -3.52 19.17 -16.27
C HIS A 167 -2.28 19.33 -15.38
N ASP A 168 -2.29 18.72 -14.20
CA ASP A 168 -1.09 18.62 -13.37
C ASP A 168 -0.10 17.62 -13.99
N GLN A 169 0.88 18.17 -14.69
CA GLN A 169 1.91 17.41 -15.38
C GLN A 169 2.75 16.56 -14.41
N ALA A 170 2.99 17.04 -13.18
CA ALA A 170 3.81 16.31 -12.22
C ALA A 170 3.11 15.02 -11.75
N VAL A 171 1.80 15.11 -11.47
CA VAL A 171 0.99 13.93 -11.12
C VAL A 171 0.89 12.96 -12.30
N PHE A 172 0.72 13.47 -13.52
CA PHE A 172 0.68 12.64 -14.72
C PHE A 172 1.98 11.89 -14.97
N ASP A 173 3.11 12.59 -14.92
CA ASP A 173 4.42 12.01 -15.10
C ASP A 173 4.69 10.96 -14.02
N ARG A 174 4.30 11.21 -12.76
CA ARG A 174 4.41 10.24 -11.66
C ARG A 174 3.62 8.95 -11.91
N VAL A 175 2.40 9.07 -12.43
CA VAL A 175 1.54 7.91 -12.77
C VAL A 175 2.17 7.09 -13.89
N VAL A 176 2.59 7.74 -14.97
CA VAL A 176 3.24 7.07 -16.11
C VAL A 176 4.52 6.37 -15.69
N GLN A 177 5.39 7.06 -14.94
CA GLN A 177 6.63 6.51 -14.39
C GLN A 177 6.39 5.30 -13.49
N GLY A 178 5.39 5.36 -12.61
CA GLY A 178 5.04 4.27 -11.72
C GLY A 178 4.52 3.03 -12.46
N VAL A 179 3.68 3.24 -13.47
CA VAL A 179 3.18 2.14 -14.34
C VAL A 179 4.32 1.51 -15.12
N LEU A 180 5.21 2.30 -15.73
CA LEU A 180 6.38 1.78 -16.46
C LEU A 180 7.30 0.98 -15.54
N ALA A 181 7.58 1.50 -14.34
CA ALA A 181 8.39 0.82 -13.34
C ALA A 181 7.78 -0.53 -12.92
N ALA A 182 6.47 -0.60 -12.73
CA ALA A 182 5.76 -1.85 -12.46
C ALA A 182 5.89 -2.84 -13.63
N LEU A 183 5.69 -2.41 -14.88
CA LEU A 183 5.81 -3.27 -16.06
C LEU A 183 7.22 -3.84 -16.24
N LEU A 184 8.25 -3.02 -16.00
CA LEU A 184 9.65 -3.43 -16.04
C LEU A 184 9.99 -4.39 -14.89
N SER A 185 9.49 -4.11 -13.69
CA SER A 185 9.62 -4.99 -12.51
C SER A 185 9.05 -6.38 -12.75
N PHE A 186 7.86 -6.47 -13.35
CA PHE A 186 7.23 -7.75 -13.71
C PHE A 186 7.78 -8.36 -15.00
N LYS A 187 8.71 -7.68 -15.70
CA LYS A 187 9.29 -8.09 -16.99
C LYS A 187 8.21 -8.42 -18.01
N THR A 188 7.24 -7.53 -18.16
CA THR A 188 6.05 -7.71 -18.99
C THR A 188 5.88 -6.59 -19.98
N LYS A 189 5.68 -6.94 -21.26
CA LYS A 189 5.25 -6.02 -22.32
C LYS A 189 3.76 -6.24 -22.59
N PRO A 190 2.87 -5.36 -22.11
CA PRO A 190 1.43 -5.57 -22.20
C PRO A 190 0.81 -5.04 -23.50
N ALA A 191 -0.33 -5.61 -23.89
CA ALA A 191 -1.32 -4.92 -24.70
C ALA A 191 -2.02 -3.89 -23.80
N ILE A 192 -2.16 -2.64 -24.27
CA ILE A 192 -2.73 -1.56 -23.46
C ILE A 192 -4.16 -1.29 -23.92
N ARG A 193 -5.10 -1.31 -22.98
CA ARG A 193 -6.47 -0.86 -23.19
C ARG A 193 -6.84 0.18 -22.14
N TYR A 194 -7.69 1.11 -22.52
CA TYR A 194 -8.14 2.19 -21.65
C TYR A 194 -9.63 2.43 -21.79
N GLN A 195 -10.20 3.06 -20.78
CA GLN A 195 -11.61 3.44 -20.75
C GLN A 195 -11.89 4.60 -21.70
N ALA A 196 -12.77 4.37 -22.69
CA ALA A 196 -12.97 5.31 -23.81
C ALA A 196 -13.60 6.65 -23.42
N ASN A 197 -14.40 6.69 -22.35
CA ASN A 197 -15.04 7.91 -21.86
C ASN A 197 -14.11 8.78 -20.97
N SER A 198 -12.84 8.39 -20.79
CA SER A 198 -11.86 9.15 -19.99
C SER A 198 -10.65 9.58 -20.81
N SER A 199 -10.57 10.89 -21.07
CA SER A 199 -9.42 11.52 -21.72
C SER A 199 -8.12 11.40 -20.91
N ALA A 200 -8.21 11.32 -19.58
CA ALA A 200 -7.05 11.10 -18.72
C ALA A 200 -6.46 9.69 -18.95
N CYS A 201 -7.32 8.66 -18.98
CA CYS A 201 -6.91 7.29 -19.26
C CYS A 201 -6.30 7.14 -20.65
N GLU A 202 -6.89 7.80 -21.66
CA GLU A 202 -6.35 7.84 -23.02
C GLU A 202 -4.92 8.42 -23.06
N LYS A 203 -4.71 9.60 -22.46
CA LYS A 203 -3.39 10.24 -22.41
C LYS A 203 -2.34 9.37 -21.71
N VAL A 204 -2.70 8.77 -20.57
CA VAL A 204 -1.79 7.87 -19.83
C VAL A 204 -1.44 6.66 -20.69
N ALA A 205 -2.43 6.02 -21.31
CA ALA A 205 -2.23 4.85 -22.16
C ALA A 205 -1.34 5.16 -23.37
N GLN A 206 -1.59 6.28 -24.07
CA GLN A 206 -0.77 6.73 -25.21
C GLN A 206 0.67 7.03 -24.80
N LYS A 207 0.87 7.71 -23.66
CA LYS A 207 2.22 8.03 -23.17
C LYS A 207 2.99 6.79 -22.74
N VAL A 208 2.34 5.85 -22.05
CA VAL A 208 2.95 4.55 -21.68
C VAL A 208 3.31 3.76 -22.95
N ALA A 209 2.41 3.67 -23.93
CA ALA A 209 2.68 2.99 -25.21
C ALA A 209 3.87 3.61 -25.94
N GLY A 210 3.89 4.93 -26.11
CA GLY A 210 4.98 5.64 -26.79
C GLY A 210 6.32 5.50 -26.07
N THR A 211 6.31 5.44 -24.73
CA THR A 211 7.55 5.22 -23.96
C THR A 211 8.06 3.78 -24.10
N ILE A 212 7.17 2.78 -24.12
CA ILE A 212 7.54 1.37 -24.37
C ILE A 212 8.13 1.19 -25.79
N GLU A 213 7.63 1.94 -26.77
CA GLU A 213 8.16 1.93 -28.13
C GLU A 213 9.53 2.61 -28.22
N HIS A 214 9.70 3.76 -27.55
CA HIS A 214 10.97 4.48 -27.49
C HIS A 214 12.05 3.65 -26.78
N GLU A 215 11.72 3.06 -25.63
CA GLU A 215 12.59 2.25 -24.79
C GLU A 215 12.51 0.76 -25.15
N GLY A 216 12.41 0.44 -26.44
CA GLY A 216 12.09 -0.90 -26.92
C GLY A 216 13.04 -2.00 -26.44
N GLU A 217 14.31 -1.66 -26.20
CA GLU A 217 15.33 -2.59 -25.68
C GLU A 217 15.06 -3.00 -24.22
N LEU A 218 14.61 -2.06 -23.37
CA LEU A 218 14.26 -2.36 -21.97
C LEU A 218 13.04 -3.30 -21.88
N PHE A 219 12.16 -3.26 -22.88
CA PHE A 219 10.96 -4.09 -22.98
C PHE A 219 11.12 -5.32 -23.89
N ALA A 220 12.34 -5.65 -24.30
CA ALA A 220 12.66 -6.81 -25.15
C ALA A 220 12.62 -8.15 -24.36
N PHE A 221 11.49 -8.43 -23.73
CA PHE A 221 11.27 -9.67 -22.98
C PHE A 221 10.91 -10.84 -23.89
N ARG A 222 11.08 -12.06 -23.39
CA ARG A 222 10.62 -13.27 -24.08
C ARG A 222 9.11 -13.17 -24.34
N ALA A 223 8.73 -13.28 -25.61
CA ALA A 223 7.32 -13.26 -26.01
C ALA A 223 6.55 -14.38 -25.31
N ARG A 224 5.34 -14.04 -24.83
CA ARG A 224 4.36 -14.98 -24.28
C ARG A 224 3.33 -15.30 -25.38
N ASP A 225 2.78 -16.50 -25.36
CA ASP A 225 1.73 -16.92 -26.32
C ASP A 225 0.50 -16.00 -26.25
N VAL A 226 0.16 -15.54 -25.04
CA VAL A 226 -0.87 -14.53 -24.79
C VAL A 226 -0.19 -13.29 -24.18
N PRO A 227 -0.30 -12.11 -24.81
CA PRO A 227 0.25 -10.89 -24.25
C PRO A 227 -0.51 -10.51 -22.97
N PRO A 228 0.18 -10.08 -21.90
CA PRO A 228 -0.48 -9.55 -20.72
C PRO A 228 -1.28 -8.29 -21.08
N LEU A 229 -2.34 -8.00 -20.33
CA LEU A 229 -3.19 -6.82 -20.55
C LEU A 229 -2.93 -5.79 -19.45
N LEU A 230 -2.63 -4.55 -19.85
CA LEU A 230 -2.72 -3.39 -18.98
C LEU A 230 -4.05 -2.69 -19.28
N LEU A 231 -4.95 -2.69 -18.30
CA LEU A 231 -6.23 -1.99 -18.39
C LEU A 231 -6.18 -0.72 -17.53
N VAL A 232 -6.35 0.43 -18.16
CA VAL A 232 -6.39 1.74 -17.50
C VAL A 232 -7.86 2.17 -17.34
N VAL A 233 -8.33 2.22 -16.10
CA VAL A 233 -9.70 2.58 -15.73
C VAL A 233 -9.76 3.88 -14.96
N ASP A 234 -10.89 4.58 -15.05
CA ASP A 234 -11.16 5.80 -14.30
C ASP A 234 -12.10 5.52 -13.14
N ARG A 235 -11.73 5.97 -11.93
CA ARG A 235 -12.55 5.80 -10.72
C ARG A 235 -13.95 6.41 -10.86
N ARG A 236 -14.15 7.37 -11.77
CA ARG A 236 -15.46 8.00 -12.02
C ARG A 236 -16.53 7.04 -12.55
N GLU A 237 -16.13 5.94 -13.18
CA GLU A 237 -17.09 4.93 -13.63
C GLU A 237 -17.76 4.22 -12.45
N ASP A 238 -17.04 4.09 -11.35
CA ASP A 238 -17.51 3.44 -10.13
C ASP A 238 -17.22 4.34 -8.92
N ALA A 239 -18.12 5.29 -8.68
CA ALA A 239 -18.08 6.13 -7.48
C ALA A 239 -18.70 5.45 -6.25
N VAL A 240 -19.34 4.28 -6.41
CA VAL A 240 -20.09 3.58 -5.35
C VAL A 240 -19.15 2.76 -4.47
N SER A 241 -18.28 1.92 -5.04
CA SER A 241 -17.47 1.01 -4.23
C SER A 241 -16.51 1.66 -3.22
N PRO A 242 -15.96 2.89 -3.38
CA PRO A 242 -15.11 3.49 -2.35
C PRO A 242 -15.92 4.17 -1.23
N LEU A 243 -17.24 4.27 -1.36
CA LEU A 243 -18.14 4.87 -0.37
C LEU A 243 -18.77 3.83 0.56
N LEU A 244 -18.85 2.57 0.14
CA LEU A 244 -19.46 1.48 0.91
C LEU A 244 -18.57 1.06 2.09
N ASN A 245 -19.18 0.86 3.26
CA ASN A 245 -18.52 0.22 4.39
C ASN A 245 -18.03 -1.18 4.03
N GLN A 246 -16.81 -1.50 4.47
CA GLN A 246 -16.13 -2.74 4.16
C GLN A 246 -16.08 -3.67 5.38
N TRP A 247 -16.40 -4.94 5.15
CA TRP A 247 -16.47 -5.97 6.21
C TRP A 247 -15.38 -7.05 6.12
N THR A 248 -14.44 -6.92 5.19
CA THR A 248 -13.26 -7.79 5.13
C THR A 248 -12.14 -7.22 5.99
N TYR A 249 -11.33 -8.08 6.61
CA TYR A 249 -10.41 -7.63 7.66
C TYR A 249 -9.47 -6.48 7.24
N GLN A 250 -8.75 -6.61 6.11
CA GLN A 250 -7.84 -5.56 5.64
C GLN A 250 -8.58 -4.26 5.30
N SER A 251 -9.69 -4.36 4.57
CA SER A 251 -10.46 -3.20 4.12
C SER A 251 -11.10 -2.45 5.29
N MET A 252 -11.67 -3.19 6.24
CA MET A 252 -12.28 -2.64 7.44
C MET A 252 -11.27 -1.91 8.31
N VAL A 253 -10.06 -2.46 8.48
CA VAL A 253 -8.97 -1.77 9.20
C VAL A 253 -8.56 -0.49 8.45
N HIS A 254 -8.41 -0.55 7.13
CA HIS A 254 -8.04 0.63 6.34
C HIS A 254 -9.12 1.73 6.40
N GLU A 255 -10.38 1.35 6.40
CA GLU A 255 -11.50 2.29 6.45
C GLU A 255 -11.67 2.95 7.82
N LEU A 256 -11.62 2.16 8.90
CA LEU A 256 -11.94 2.65 10.25
C LEU A 256 -10.73 3.23 10.98
N MET A 257 -9.52 2.73 10.70
CA MET A 257 -8.30 3.08 11.42
C MET A 257 -7.21 3.65 10.52
N GLY A 258 -7.28 3.41 9.21
CA GLY A 258 -6.24 3.78 8.26
C GLY A 258 -5.05 2.82 8.29
N ILE A 259 -4.64 2.37 7.11
CA ILE A 259 -3.37 1.67 6.93
C ILE A 259 -2.45 2.59 6.11
N ASN A 260 -1.37 3.05 6.72
CA ASN A 260 -0.35 3.86 6.05
C ASN A 260 1.00 3.14 6.14
N ASN A 261 1.61 2.82 5.00
CA ASN A 261 2.87 2.06 4.94
C ASN A 261 2.86 0.80 5.82
N SER A 262 1.82 -0.02 5.71
CA SER A 262 1.62 -1.24 6.53
C SER A 262 1.54 -0.99 8.04
N ARG A 263 1.32 0.24 8.48
CA ARG A 263 1.19 0.63 9.88
C ARG A 263 -0.21 1.17 10.15
N VAL A 264 -0.70 0.86 11.34
CA VAL A 264 -1.97 1.32 11.89
C VAL A 264 -1.67 2.07 13.18
N ASP A 265 -2.15 3.30 13.29
CA ASP A 265 -2.05 4.11 14.50
C ASP A 265 -3.27 3.85 15.39
N MET A 266 -3.02 3.30 16.58
CA MET A 266 -4.03 3.04 17.62
C MET A 266 -3.86 3.98 18.82
N SER A 267 -3.12 5.08 18.68
CA SER A 267 -2.89 6.05 19.76
C SER A 267 -4.18 6.72 20.27
N GLY A 268 -5.20 6.82 19.42
CA GLY A 268 -6.52 7.37 19.76
C GLY A 268 -7.46 6.38 20.48
N SER A 269 -7.10 5.11 20.56
CA SER A 269 -7.96 4.07 21.11
C SER A 269 -7.88 3.99 22.65
N PRO A 270 -9.03 3.89 23.35
CA PRO A 270 -9.06 3.97 24.80
C PRO A 270 -8.36 2.76 25.45
N GLY A 271 -7.44 3.03 26.38
CA GLY A 271 -6.72 1.98 27.11
C GLY A 271 -5.59 1.29 26.33
N VAL A 272 -5.23 1.79 25.14
CA VAL A 272 -4.14 1.20 24.35
C VAL A 272 -2.79 1.38 25.03
N LYS A 273 -2.07 0.26 25.16
CA LYS A 273 -0.74 0.22 25.74
C LYS A 273 0.26 0.94 24.82
N PRO A 274 1.32 1.58 25.36
CA PRO A 274 2.32 2.30 24.57
C PRO A 274 2.93 1.48 23.42
N GLU A 275 3.12 0.18 23.64
CA GLU A 275 3.71 -0.75 22.68
C GLU A 275 2.75 -1.14 21.53
N LEU A 276 1.46 -0.89 21.68
CA LEU A 276 0.42 -1.14 20.68
C LEU A 276 -0.09 0.15 20.05
N LYS A 277 0.53 1.31 20.33
CA LYS A 277 0.17 2.57 19.68
C LYS A 277 0.37 2.52 18.18
N GLU A 278 1.39 1.79 17.73
CA GLU A 278 1.65 1.59 16.31
C GLU A 278 1.76 0.10 16.03
N VAL A 279 0.90 -0.38 15.13
CA VAL A 279 0.79 -1.80 14.80
C VAL A 279 1.15 -2.03 13.34
N VAL A 280 2.06 -2.97 13.10
CA VAL A 280 2.47 -3.38 11.75
C VAL A 280 1.60 -4.54 11.25
N LEU A 281 1.00 -4.36 10.09
CA LEU A 281 0.23 -5.35 9.32
C LEU A 281 0.95 -5.63 8.00
N SER A 282 1.67 -6.74 7.96
CA SER A 282 2.39 -7.20 6.77
C SER A 282 2.20 -8.69 6.57
N VAL A 283 1.77 -9.06 5.35
CA VAL A 283 1.48 -10.44 4.91
C VAL A 283 2.72 -11.35 5.05
N ASP A 284 3.92 -10.81 4.85
CA ASP A 284 5.15 -11.61 4.89
C ASP A 284 5.63 -11.92 6.31
N SER A 285 5.35 -11.03 7.26
CA SER A 285 5.77 -11.19 8.66
C SER A 285 4.72 -11.86 9.54
N ASP A 286 3.47 -11.89 9.08
CA ASP A 286 2.32 -12.29 9.88
C ASP A 286 1.43 -13.32 9.16
N PRO A 287 1.64 -14.62 9.46
CA PRO A 287 0.85 -15.69 8.88
C PRO A 287 -0.65 -15.62 9.24
N PHE A 288 -0.99 -15.09 10.41
CA PHE A 288 -2.39 -14.96 10.82
C PHE A 288 -3.08 -13.90 9.97
N TYR A 289 -2.45 -12.73 9.82
CA TYR A 289 -2.96 -11.69 8.94
C TYR A 289 -3.09 -12.17 7.49
N ALA A 290 -2.08 -12.86 6.95
CA ALA A 290 -2.09 -13.38 5.58
C ALA A 290 -3.27 -14.32 5.29
N GLN A 291 -3.69 -15.14 6.26
CA GLN A 291 -4.82 -16.07 6.11
C GLN A 291 -6.18 -15.39 6.30
N ASN A 292 -6.23 -14.32 7.10
CA ASN A 292 -7.49 -13.69 7.51
C ASN A 292 -7.79 -12.37 6.80
N MET A 293 -6.85 -11.80 6.02
CA MET A 293 -6.97 -10.45 5.45
C MET A 293 -8.23 -10.21 4.60
N PHE A 294 -8.75 -11.25 3.93
CA PHE A 294 -9.93 -11.18 3.07
C PHE A 294 -11.18 -11.84 3.68
N LEU A 295 -11.07 -12.39 4.89
CA LEU A 295 -12.22 -12.98 5.56
C LEU A 295 -13.13 -11.88 6.11
N ASN A 296 -14.43 -12.19 6.18
CA ASN A 296 -15.41 -11.29 6.76
C ASN A 296 -15.20 -11.15 8.29
N PHE A 297 -15.77 -10.10 8.85
CA PHE A 297 -15.64 -9.77 10.27
C PHE A 297 -16.15 -10.89 11.21
N GLY A 298 -17.18 -11.65 10.81
CA GLY A 298 -17.70 -12.77 11.58
C GLY A 298 -16.70 -13.95 11.66
N ASP A 299 -16.18 -14.36 10.52
CA ASP A 299 -15.17 -15.43 10.41
C ASP A 299 -13.86 -15.04 11.10
N LEU A 300 -13.48 -13.76 11.01
CA LEU A 300 -12.33 -13.21 11.74
C LEU A 300 -12.51 -13.40 13.26
N GLY A 301 -13.69 -13.10 13.80
CA GLY A 301 -13.99 -13.29 15.22
C GLY A 301 -13.84 -14.75 15.66
N ALA A 302 -14.33 -15.69 14.85
CA ALA A 302 -14.18 -17.12 15.11
C ALA A 302 -12.69 -17.56 15.07
N ASN A 303 -11.92 -17.06 14.10
CA ASN A 303 -10.51 -17.41 13.95
C ASN A 303 -9.63 -16.80 15.05
N VAL A 304 -9.92 -15.58 15.51
CA VAL A 304 -9.23 -14.99 16.67
C VAL A 304 -9.56 -15.78 17.94
N LYS A 305 -10.81 -16.21 18.12
CA LYS A 305 -11.19 -17.08 19.25
C LYS A 305 -10.42 -18.40 19.21
N ALA A 306 -10.39 -19.06 18.05
CA ALA A 306 -9.63 -20.31 17.87
C ALA A 306 -8.14 -20.12 18.17
N LEU A 307 -7.57 -18.97 17.78
CA LEU A 307 -6.20 -18.61 18.11
C LEU A 307 -6.01 -18.49 19.64
N VAL A 308 -6.88 -17.74 20.32
CA VAL A 308 -6.81 -17.60 21.79
C VAL A 308 -6.96 -18.96 22.48
N ASP A 309 -7.89 -19.80 22.03
CA ASP A 309 -8.14 -21.15 22.59
C ASP A 309 -6.91 -22.07 22.42
N GLU A 310 -6.26 -22.07 21.25
CA GLU A 310 -5.04 -22.86 20.99
C GLU A 310 -3.91 -22.48 21.95
N TYR A 311 -3.73 -21.18 22.17
CA TYR A 311 -2.71 -20.68 23.10
C TYR A 311 -3.09 -20.92 24.56
N GLN A 312 -4.37 -20.85 24.90
CA GLN A 312 -4.87 -21.17 26.23
C GLN A 312 -4.59 -22.65 26.58
N ALA A 313 -4.80 -23.56 25.62
CA ALA A 313 -4.47 -24.97 25.77
C ALA A 313 -2.97 -25.20 26.01
N LYS A 314 -2.10 -24.48 25.30
CA LYS A 314 -0.64 -24.53 25.47
C LYS A 314 -0.15 -24.02 26.82
N THR A 315 -0.91 -23.14 27.47
CA THR A 315 -0.56 -22.52 28.77
C THR A 315 -1.30 -23.12 29.97
N HIS A 316 -2.09 -24.19 29.77
CA HIS A 316 -2.85 -24.87 30.82
C HIS A 316 -3.80 -23.95 31.63
N SER A 317 -4.28 -22.86 31.04
CA SER A 317 -5.29 -21.99 31.66
C SER A 317 -6.71 -22.55 31.43
N GLN A 318 -7.56 -22.57 32.44
CA GLN A 318 -8.91 -23.16 32.39
C GLN A 318 -10.06 -22.12 32.40
N ARG A 319 -9.81 -20.88 31.95
CA ARG A 319 -10.87 -19.86 31.86
C ARG A 319 -11.79 -20.09 30.67
N LYS A 320 -13.09 -19.82 30.83
CA LYS A 320 -14.02 -19.80 29.70
C LYS A 320 -13.95 -18.42 29.03
N ILE A 321 -13.65 -18.37 27.74
CA ILE A 321 -13.53 -17.14 26.96
C ILE A 321 -14.63 -17.17 25.88
N ASP A 322 -15.67 -16.37 26.07
CA ASP A 322 -16.85 -16.38 25.18
C ASP A 322 -17.02 -15.06 24.41
N SER A 323 -16.48 -13.94 24.88
CA SER A 323 -16.60 -12.62 24.26
C SER A 323 -15.26 -11.98 23.88
N ILE A 324 -15.32 -10.94 23.04
CA ILE A 324 -14.15 -10.11 22.67
C ILE A 324 -13.57 -9.38 23.89
N ALA A 325 -14.44 -8.91 24.79
CA ALA A 325 -14.03 -8.31 26.05
C ALA A 325 -13.28 -9.32 26.94
N ASP A 326 -13.73 -10.58 26.99
CA ASP A 326 -13.04 -11.65 27.72
C ASP A 326 -11.66 -11.94 27.11
N MET A 327 -11.55 -11.96 25.78
CA MET A 327 -10.27 -12.13 25.09
C MET A 327 -9.29 -11.01 25.42
N GLN A 328 -9.74 -9.76 25.39
CA GLN A 328 -8.90 -8.62 25.74
C GLN A 328 -8.46 -8.68 27.22
N ALA A 329 -9.40 -8.89 28.14
CA ALA A 329 -9.11 -9.01 29.57
C ALA A 329 -8.16 -10.20 29.86
N PHE A 330 -8.29 -11.29 29.11
CA PHE A 330 -7.38 -12.43 29.21
C PHE A 330 -5.96 -12.04 28.81
N VAL A 331 -5.77 -11.41 27.65
CA VAL A 331 -4.43 -10.95 27.19
C VAL A 331 -3.83 -9.94 28.16
N GLU A 332 -4.65 -9.07 28.77
CA GLU A 332 -4.18 -8.06 29.72
C GLU A 332 -3.73 -8.66 31.06
N ASN A 333 -4.43 -9.66 31.57
CA ASN A 333 -4.18 -10.27 32.88
C ASN A 333 -3.01 -11.28 32.89
N TYR A 334 -2.50 -11.69 31.73
CA TYR A 334 -1.41 -12.66 31.62
C TYR A 334 -0.20 -12.09 30.84
N PRO A 335 0.71 -11.35 31.50
CA PRO A 335 1.87 -10.73 30.85
C PRO A 335 2.87 -11.72 30.23
N GLU A 336 2.93 -12.97 30.71
CA GLU A 336 3.75 -14.02 30.11
C GLU A 336 3.23 -14.40 28.71
N PHE A 337 1.92 -14.34 28.50
CA PHE A 337 1.25 -14.55 27.22
C PHE A 337 1.70 -13.51 26.18
N ARG A 338 1.87 -12.26 26.63
CA ARG A 338 2.39 -11.15 25.82
C ARG A 338 3.83 -11.38 25.36
N LYS A 339 4.68 -11.94 26.23
CA LYS A 339 6.08 -12.26 25.90
C LYS A 339 6.20 -13.43 24.93
N MET A 340 5.24 -14.36 24.96
CA MET A 340 5.23 -15.55 24.09
C MET A 340 4.54 -15.33 22.74
N SER A 341 3.55 -14.44 22.63
CA SER A 341 2.88 -14.18 21.34
C SER A 341 2.37 -12.74 21.19
N GLY A 342 3.20 -11.89 20.58
CA GLY A 342 2.81 -10.54 20.17
C GLY A 342 1.68 -10.52 19.13
N THR A 343 1.59 -11.55 18.29
CA THR A 343 0.56 -11.68 17.24
C THR A 343 -0.85 -11.77 17.82
N VAL A 344 -1.07 -12.58 18.86
CA VAL A 344 -2.40 -12.70 19.49
C VAL A 344 -2.82 -11.37 20.10
N SER A 345 -1.94 -10.74 20.88
CA SER A 345 -2.23 -9.45 21.51
C SER A 345 -2.55 -8.36 20.47
N LYS A 346 -1.87 -8.38 19.32
CA LYS A 346 -2.07 -7.43 18.24
C LYS A 346 -3.45 -7.58 17.60
N HIS A 347 -3.85 -8.79 17.20
CA HIS A 347 -5.12 -9.01 16.52
C HIS A 347 -6.33 -8.92 17.46
N VAL A 348 -6.19 -9.31 18.73
CA VAL A 348 -7.23 -9.11 19.75
C VAL A 348 -7.45 -7.62 19.99
N ALA A 349 -6.39 -6.82 20.08
CA ALA A 349 -6.51 -5.36 20.25
C ALA A 349 -7.19 -4.69 19.05
N LEU A 350 -6.76 -5.04 17.82
CA LEU A 350 -7.39 -4.53 16.59
C LEU A 350 -8.87 -4.92 16.52
N MET A 351 -9.21 -6.18 16.79
CA MET A 351 -10.59 -6.65 16.73
C MET A 351 -11.48 -5.99 17.79
N SER A 352 -10.95 -5.78 19.00
CA SER A 352 -11.68 -5.08 20.06
C SER A 352 -11.99 -3.63 19.66
N GLU A 353 -11.01 -2.94 19.08
CA GLU A 353 -11.21 -1.56 18.62
C GLU A 353 -12.18 -1.48 17.43
N LEU A 354 -12.08 -2.41 16.46
CA LEU A 354 -13.04 -2.50 15.36
C LEU A 354 -14.47 -2.71 15.87
N SER A 355 -14.67 -3.64 16.79
CA SER A 355 -15.99 -3.89 17.42
C SER A 355 -16.52 -2.63 18.11
N ARG A 356 -15.67 -1.93 18.87
CA ARG A 356 -16.04 -0.70 19.56
C ARG A 356 -16.48 0.39 18.58
N ILE A 357 -15.77 0.56 17.47
CA ILE A 357 -16.09 1.57 16.44
C ILE A 357 -17.41 1.22 15.74
N VAL A 358 -17.62 -0.05 15.39
CA VAL A 358 -18.86 -0.55 14.77
C VAL A 358 -20.07 -0.25 15.65
N ASP A 359 -19.99 -0.57 16.95
CA ASP A 359 -21.08 -0.35 17.90
C ASP A 359 -21.31 1.15 18.14
N ALA A 360 -20.24 1.93 18.31
CA ALA A 360 -20.33 3.35 18.62
C ALA A 360 -20.94 4.19 17.48
N ARG A 361 -20.74 3.77 16.22
CA ARG A 361 -21.23 4.48 15.02
C ARG A 361 -22.47 3.84 14.39
N ALA A 362 -23.00 2.77 14.99
CA ALA A 362 -24.10 1.98 14.44
C ALA A 362 -23.85 1.51 12.99
N LEU A 363 -22.61 1.07 12.68
CA LEU A 363 -22.19 0.78 11.30
C LEU A 363 -22.93 -0.40 10.68
N MET A 364 -23.48 -1.31 11.48
CA MET A 364 -24.32 -2.41 10.97
C MET A 364 -25.58 -1.89 10.27
N GLU A 365 -26.27 -0.92 10.91
CA GLU A 365 -27.48 -0.31 10.36
C GLU A 365 -27.13 0.56 9.15
N VAL A 366 -26.07 1.36 9.25
CA VAL A 366 -25.58 2.20 8.14
C VAL A 366 -25.24 1.33 6.93
N SER A 367 -24.43 0.30 7.12
CA SER A 367 -24.00 -0.57 6.03
C SER A 367 -25.17 -1.33 5.40
N GLN A 368 -26.20 -1.69 6.16
CA GLN A 368 -27.39 -2.31 5.59
C GLN A 368 -28.04 -1.37 4.56
N VAL A 369 -28.31 -0.12 4.97
CA VAL A 369 -28.92 0.89 4.08
C VAL A 369 -28.02 1.21 2.88
N GLU A 370 -26.70 1.26 3.07
CA GLU A 370 -25.75 1.43 1.95
C GLU A 370 -25.87 0.31 0.90
N GLN A 371 -26.00 -0.95 1.34
CA GLN A 371 -26.18 -2.09 0.43
C GLN A 371 -27.54 -2.03 -0.27
N GLU A 372 -28.58 -1.62 0.44
CA GLU A 372 -29.92 -1.45 -0.14
C GLU A 372 -29.93 -0.34 -1.20
N LEU A 373 -29.28 0.79 -0.94
CA LEU A 373 -29.10 1.88 -1.91
C LEU A 373 -28.29 1.45 -3.15
N ALA A 374 -27.27 0.61 -2.95
CA ALA A 374 -26.40 0.16 -4.04
C ALA A 374 -27.01 -0.95 -4.90
N CYS A 375 -27.77 -1.88 -4.30
CA CYS A 375 -28.17 -3.14 -4.93
C CYS A 375 -29.66 -3.29 -5.20
N THR A 376 -30.53 -2.56 -4.49
CA THR A 376 -31.99 -2.72 -4.59
C THR A 376 -32.70 -1.52 -5.23
N GLU A 377 -33.95 -1.75 -5.65
CA GLU A 377 -34.82 -0.75 -6.30
C GLU A 377 -36.08 -0.50 -5.49
N ASP A 378 -35.92 -0.10 -4.22
CA ASP A 378 -37.03 0.38 -3.37
C ASP A 378 -36.75 1.82 -2.90
N HIS A 379 -37.16 2.77 -3.72
CA HIS A 379 -36.99 4.20 -3.44
C HIS A 379 -37.74 4.64 -2.17
N SER A 380 -38.92 4.08 -1.92
CA SER A 380 -39.76 4.52 -0.81
C SER A 380 -39.20 4.12 0.55
N SER A 381 -38.68 2.90 0.67
CA SER A 381 -37.99 2.44 1.88
C SER A 381 -36.66 3.18 2.06
N ALA A 382 -35.90 3.33 0.98
CA ALA A 382 -34.61 4.01 0.99
C ALA A 382 -34.68 5.44 1.55
N VAL A 383 -35.70 6.23 1.16
CA VAL A 383 -35.86 7.60 1.69
C VAL A 383 -36.13 7.57 3.21
N GLN A 384 -37.02 6.69 3.68
CA GLN A 384 -37.37 6.61 5.11
C GLN A 384 -36.18 6.16 5.97
N GLU A 385 -35.41 5.19 5.48
CA GLU A 385 -34.23 4.68 6.17
C GLU A 385 -33.10 5.70 6.24
N VAL A 386 -32.85 6.42 5.13
CA VAL A 386 -31.87 7.51 5.11
C VAL A 386 -32.30 8.63 6.07
N GLU A 387 -33.57 9.06 6.07
CA GLU A 387 -34.07 10.08 7.03
C GLU A 387 -33.88 9.63 8.49
N SER A 388 -34.16 8.35 8.78
CA SER A 388 -33.99 7.76 10.11
C SER A 388 -32.52 7.79 10.57
N LEU A 389 -31.59 7.39 9.70
CA LEU A 389 -30.15 7.38 10.02
C LEU A 389 -29.55 8.79 10.11
N LEU A 390 -30.05 9.74 9.31
CA LEU A 390 -29.67 11.15 9.43
C LEU A 390 -30.09 11.76 10.77
N ALA A 391 -31.25 11.35 11.30
CA ALA A 391 -31.72 11.76 12.64
C ALA A 391 -30.96 11.07 13.79
N ASN A 392 -30.32 9.92 13.54
CA ASN A 392 -29.57 9.19 14.54
C ASN A 392 -28.31 9.96 14.97
N ARG A 393 -28.14 10.16 16.28
CA ARG A 393 -26.99 10.89 16.87
C ARG A 393 -25.73 10.04 16.97
N ALA A 394 -25.84 8.71 16.91
CA ALA A 394 -24.71 7.80 16.93
C ALA A 394 -23.92 7.81 15.61
N VAL A 395 -24.61 8.05 14.49
CA VAL A 395 -24.01 8.06 13.15
C VAL A 395 -23.18 9.33 12.95
N THR A 396 -21.95 9.15 12.46
CA THR A 396 -21.01 10.27 12.27
C THR A 396 -21.42 11.14 11.07
N PRO A 397 -21.00 12.42 11.03
CA PRO A 397 -21.24 13.28 9.87
C PRO A 397 -20.71 12.70 8.55
N ASP A 398 -19.56 12.02 8.58
CA ASP A 398 -18.96 11.42 7.39
C ASP A 398 -19.80 10.24 6.87
N ASP A 399 -20.34 9.41 7.76
CA ASP A 399 -21.23 8.29 7.39
C ASP A 399 -22.57 8.82 6.84
N LYS A 400 -23.09 9.89 7.42
CA LYS A 400 -24.28 10.58 6.88
C LYS A 400 -24.03 11.11 5.48
N LEU A 401 -22.87 11.75 5.26
CA LEU A 401 -22.49 12.24 3.94
C LEU A 401 -22.39 11.10 2.92
N ARG A 402 -21.78 9.96 3.30
CA ARG A 402 -21.69 8.78 2.42
C ARG A 402 -23.06 8.25 2.02
N LEU A 403 -23.99 8.12 2.96
CA LEU A 403 -25.37 7.70 2.68
C LEU A 403 -26.05 8.62 1.68
N VAL A 404 -25.94 9.94 1.87
CA VAL A 404 -26.54 10.93 0.97
C VAL A 404 -25.88 10.90 -0.41
N LEU A 405 -24.55 10.71 -0.49
CA LEU A 405 -23.84 10.55 -1.75
C LEU A 405 -24.27 9.30 -2.51
N LEU A 406 -24.42 8.16 -1.83
CA LEU A 406 -24.90 6.91 -2.44
C LEU A 406 -26.34 7.06 -2.96
N TYR A 407 -27.21 7.69 -2.16
CA TYR A 407 -28.56 8.01 -2.58
C TYR A 407 -28.57 8.94 -3.80
N ALA A 408 -27.74 9.99 -3.82
CA ALA A 408 -27.62 10.90 -4.95
C ALA A 408 -27.15 10.17 -6.22
N LEU A 409 -26.08 9.37 -6.12
CA LEU A 409 -25.56 8.58 -7.24
C LEU A 409 -26.61 7.63 -7.84
N ARG A 410 -27.53 7.11 -7.02
CA ARG A 410 -28.59 6.20 -7.47
C ARG A 410 -29.83 6.91 -8.01
N TYR A 411 -30.28 7.98 -7.35
CA TYR A 411 -31.60 8.57 -7.54
C TYR A 411 -31.60 10.05 -7.96
N GLU A 412 -30.46 10.67 -8.26
CA GLU A 412 -30.41 12.09 -8.70
C GLU A 412 -31.25 12.35 -9.97
N GLN A 413 -31.37 11.37 -10.86
CA GLN A 413 -32.12 11.49 -12.11
C GLN A 413 -33.60 11.08 -11.97
N SER A 414 -34.02 10.62 -10.79
CA SER A 414 -35.40 10.22 -10.54
C SER A 414 -36.30 11.46 -10.35
N GLU A 415 -37.48 11.46 -10.99
CA GLU A 415 -38.47 12.53 -10.82
C GLU A 415 -38.96 12.67 -9.37
N THR A 416 -38.89 11.59 -8.59
CA THR A 416 -39.30 11.53 -7.17
C THR A 416 -38.13 11.75 -6.21
N SER A 417 -37.00 12.28 -6.68
CA SER A 417 -35.82 12.46 -5.85
C SER A 417 -36.07 13.39 -4.65
N ALA A 418 -35.96 12.82 -3.45
CA ALA A 418 -36.03 13.54 -2.18
C ALA A 418 -34.70 14.22 -1.78
N LEU A 419 -33.71 14.36 -2.68
CA LEU A 419 -32.37 14.84 -2.33
C LEU A 419 -32.37 16.18 -1.59
N HIS A 420 -33.27 17.09 -1.95
CA HIS A 420 -33.45 18.40 -1.29
C HIS A 420 -33.72 18.28 0.22
N ARG A 421 -34.35 17.18 0.68
CA ARG A 421 -34.67 16.96 2.10
C ARG A 421 -33.45 16.59 2.94
N PHE A 422 -32.35 16.19 2.31
CA PHE A 422 -31.13 15.74 2.99
C PHE A 422 -30.05 16.81 3.06
N VAL A 423 -30.23 17.93 2.36
CA VAL A 423 -29.22 19.00 2.24
C VAL A 423 -29.49 20.16 3.21
N ASP A 424 -30.74 20.31 3.66
CA ASP A 424 -31.16 21.25 4.72
C ASP A 424 -30.96 20.64 6.11
#